data_AF-A0A0B6ZSY3-F1
#
_entry.id   AF-A0A0B6ZSY3-F1
#
_cell.length_a   1.000
_cell.length_b   1.000
_cell.length_c   1.000
_cell.angle_alpha   90.00
_cell.angle_beta   90.00
_cell.angle_gamma   90.00
#
_symmetry.space_group_name_H-M   'P 1'
#
loop_
_entity.id
_entity.type
_entity.pdbx_description
1 polymer ?
#
loop_
_entity_poly.entity_id
_entity_poly.type
_entity_poly.pdbx_seq_one_letter_code
_entity_poly.pdbx_strand_id
1 'polypeptide(L)'
;PTVVIATLVRNKAHSLPWFLGLLENLDYPKHRISLWIRSDHNIDNSTAMLTEWLSASSHLYHHVDVKIDPKNKGYTDEESPCDW
;
A
#
# COMPACT_ATOMS: atom_id res chain seq x y z
N PRO A 1 -21.73 -7.99 2.68
CA PRO A 1 -20.61 -8.07 3.66
C PRO A 1 -19.79 -6.77 3.62
N THR A 2 -19.06 -6.44 4.68
CA THR A 2 -17.94 -5.49 4.62
C THR A 2 -16.65 -6.30 4.51
N VAL A 3 -15.66 -5.80 3.79
CA VAL A 3 -14.40 -6.51 3.52
C VAL A 3 -13.23 -5.65 3.98
N VAL A 4 -12.26 -6.26 4.64
CA VAL A 4 -10.98 -5.61 4.97
C VAL A 4 -9.91 -6.17 4.05
N ILE A 5 -9.15 -5.29 3.41
CA ILE A 5 -7.97 -5.66 2.62
C ILE A 5 -6.74 -5.16 3.37
N ALA A 6 -5.97 -6.10 3.91
CA ALA A 6 -4.73 -5.83 4.61
C ALA A 6 -3.55 -5.99 3.65
N THR A 7 -2.77 -4.93 3.46
CA THR A 7 -1.66 -4.87 2.51
C THR A 7 -0.39 -4.43 3.21
N LEU A 8 0.66 -5.24 3.09
CA LEU A 8 2.01 -4.90 3.50
C LEU A 8 2.83 -4.53 2.26
N VAL A 9 3.50 -3.38 2.28
CA VAL A 9 4.22 -2.85 1.11
C VAL A 9 5.66 -2.52 1.46
N ARG A 10 6.57 -3.27 0.84
CA ARG A 10 8.02 -3.08 0.96
C ARG A 10 8.72 -3.33 -0.37
N ASN A 11 9.39 -2.32 -0.91
CA ASN A 11 10.12 -2.33 -2.19
C ASN A 11 9.28 -2.87 -3.36
N LYS A 12 8.03 -2.41 -3.49
CA LYS A 12 7.05 -2.87 -4.50
C LYS A 12 6.68 -1.83 -5.55
N ALA A 13 7.48 -0.78 -5.75
CA ALA A 13 7.16 0.28 -6.71
C ALA A 13 6.86 -0.27 -8.12
N HIS A 14 7.55 -1.34 -8.51
CA HIS A 14 7.37 -1.98 -9.82
C HIS A 14 6.02 -2.70 -10.01
N SER A 15 5.40 -3.21 -8.94
CA SER A 15 4.13 -3.95 -9.00
C SER A 15 2.94 -3.17 -8.44
N LEU A 16 3.21 -2.11 -7.67
CA LEU A 16 2.19 -1.34 -6.98
C LEU A 16 1.14 -0.71 -7.93
N PRO A 17 1.50 -0.14 -9.11
CA PRO A 17 0.50 0.38 -10.05
C PRO A 17 -0.54 -0.66 -10.47
N TRP A 18 -0.10 -1.90 -10.70
CA TRP A 18 -1.00 -2.98 -11.10
C TRP A 18 -1.94 -3.37 -9.96
N PHE A 19 -1.41 -3.52 -8.75
CA PHE A 19 -2.22 -3.83 -7.58
C PHE A 19 -3.27 -2.75 -7.28
N LEU A 20 -2.87 -1.48 -7.31
CA LEU A 20 -3.77 -0.35 -7.07
C LEU A 20 -4.82 -0.21 -8.18
N GLY A 21 -4.42 -0.39 -9.44
CA GLY A 21 -5.36 -0.42 -10.58
C GLY A 21 -6.38 -1.55 -10.47
N LEU A 22 -6.00 -2.73 -9.95
CA LEU A 22 -6.95 -3.82 -9.69
C LEU A 22 -7.93 -3.47 -8.56
N LEU A 23 -7.46 -2.83 -7.49
CA LEU A 23 -8.32 -2.30 -6.43
C LEU A 23 -9.33 -1.27 -6.96
N GLU A 24 -8.90 -0.42 -7.89
CA GLU A 24 -9.74 0.56 -8.56
C GLU A 24 -10.81 -0.08 -9.45
N ASN A 25 -10.45 -1.10 -10.21
CA ASN A 25 -11.34 -1.78 -11.14
C ASN A 25 -12.19 -2.91 -10.52
N LEU A 26 -12.07 -3.14 -9.21
CA LEU A 26 -12.83 -4.17 -8.53
C LEU A 26 -14.35 -3.89 -8.64
N ASP A 27 -15.10 -4.84 -9.20
CA ASP A 27 -16.57 -4.82 -9.26
C ASP A 27 -17.17 -5.18 -7.89
N TYR A 28 -16.83 -4.34 -6.91
CA TYR A 28 -17.33 -4.42 -5.56
C TYR A 28 -17.48 -3.01 -5.00
N PRO A 29 -18.56 -2.70 -4.26
CA PRO A 29 -18.77 -1.34 -3.78
C PRO A 29 -17.65 -0.88 -2.82
N LYS A 30 -16.89 0.14 -3.23
CA LYS A 30 -15.72 0.65 -2.48
C LYS A 30 -16.06 1.14 -1.08
N HIS A 31 -17.24 1.72 -0.90
CA HIS A 31 -17.77 2.14 0.41
C HIS A 31 -18.04 0.98 1.37
N ARG A 32 -17.84 -0.27 0.96
CA ARG A 32 -17.91 -1.48 1.80
C ARG A 32 -16.55 -2.14 2.03
N ILE A 33 -15.48 -1.54 1.50
CA ILE A 33 -14.10 -2.00 1.62
C ILE A 33 -13.38 -1.09 2.61
N SER A 34 -12.71 -1.69 3.57
CA SER A 34 -11.77 -1.04 4.46
C SER A 34 -10.35 -1.44 4.09
N LEU A 35 -9.47 -0.44 3.95
CA LEU A 35 -8.07 -0.66 3.61
C LEU A 35 -7.22 -0.55 4.87
N TRP A 36 -6.36 -1.52 5.09
CA TRP A 36 -5.35 -1.48 6.13
C TRP A 36 -3.99 -1.65 5.47
N ILE A 37 -3.20 -0.58 5.45
CA ILE A 37 -1.94 -0.55 4.70
C ILE A 37 -0.79 -0.23 5.65
N ARG A 38 0.28 -1.02 5.58
CA ARG A 38 1.54 -0.76 6.27
C ARG A 38 2.67 -0.78 5.27
N SER A 39 3.53 0.23 5.36
CA SER A 39 4.69 0.33 4.51
C SER A 39 5.85 0.86 5.32
N ASP A 40 6.94 0.11 5.34
CA ASP A 40 8.13 0.41 6.13
C ASP A 40 9.38 -0.03 5.38
N HIS A 41 10.52 0.58 5.74
CA HIS A 41 11.85 0.22 5.23
C HIS A 41 11.91 0.08 3.69
N ASN A 42 11.31 1.05 2.99
CA ASN A 42 11.36 1.11 1.53
C ASN A 42 12.60 1.91 1.11
N ILE A 43 13.31 1.41 0.11
CA ILE A 43 14.41 2.13 -0.54
C ILE A 43 13.94 2.69 -1.89
N ASP A 44 12.86 2.12 -2.45
CA ASP A 44 12.27 2.52 -3.71
C ASP A 44 11.15 3.57 -3.56
N ASN A 45 10.46 3.88 -4.67
CA ASN A 45 9.41 4.89 -4.74
C ASN A 45 8.03 4.43 -4.19
N SER A 46 7.95 3.28 -3.51
CA SER A 46 6.66 2.72 -3.06
C SER A 46 5.88 3.67 -2.15
N THR A 47 6.56 4.38 -1.25
CA THR A 47 5.95 5.28 -0.27
C THR A 47 5.30 6.49 -0.91
N ALA A 48 5.96 7.10 -1.89
CA ALA A 48 5.44 8.24 -2.64
C ALA A 48 4.22 7.84 -3.48
N MET A 49 4.31 6.71 -4.19
CA MET A 49 3.23 6.20 -5.03
C MET A 49 1.99 5.83 -4.21
N LEU A 50 2.17 5.18 -3.04
CA LEU A 50 1.08 4.93 -2.10
C LEU A 50 0.44 6.23 -1.62
N THR A 51 1.25 7.23 -1.27
CA THR A 51 0.75 8.51 -0.75
C THR A 51 -0.06 9.26 -1.80
N GLU A 52 0.43 9.32 -3.04
CA GLU A 52 -0.26 9.92 -4.17
C GLU A 52 -1.60 9.24 -4.43
N TRP A 53 -1.60 7.90 -4.53
CA TRP A 53 -2.83 7.14 -4.75
C TRP A 53 -3.85 7.30 -3.64
N LEU A 54 -3.41 7.28 -2.37
CA LEU A 54 -4.28 7.47 -1.22
C LEU A 54 -4.91 8.87 -1.21
N SER A 55 -4.17 9.90 -1.66
CA SER A 55 -4.72 11.25 -1.77
C SER A 55 -5.89 11.33 -2.76
N ALA A 56 -5.84 10.58 -3.85
CA ALA A 56 -6.87 10.57 -4.87
C ALA A 56 -8.05 9.64 -4.52
N SER A 57 -7.80 8.47 -3.93
CA SER A 57 -8.80 7.38 -3.88
C SER A 57 -9.36 7.09 -2.49
N SER A 58 -8.72 7.55 -1.39
CA SER A 58 -9.08 7.16 -0.02
C SER A 58 -10.55 7.45 0.34
N HIS A 59 -11.09 8.56 -0.15
CA HIS A 59 -12.47 9.00 0.11
C HIS A 59 -13.55 8.06 -0.46
N LEU A 60 -13.19 7.18 -1.40
CA LEU A 60 -14.12 6.20 -1.98
C LEU A 60 -14.33 4.97 -1.08
N TYR A 61 -13.42 4.74 -0.14
CA TYR A 61 -13.40 3.56 0.71
C TYR A 61 -14.13 3.80 2.03
N HIS A 62 -14.66 2.74 2.64
CA HIS A 62 -15.37 2.81 3.92
C HIS A 62 -14.49 3.37 5.04
N HIS A 63 -13.25 2.87 5.09
CA HIS A 63 -12.27 3.22 6.10
C HIS A 63 -10.88 2.95 5.55
N VAL A 64 -9.93 3.83 5.84
CA VAL A 64 -8.55 3.68 5.39
C VAL A 64 -7.64 3.93 6.59
N ASP A 65 -6.92 2.91 6.99
CA ASP A 65 -5.93 2.97 8.05
C ASP A 65 -4.54 2.70 7.44
N VAL A 66 -3.73 3.75 7.34
CA VAL A 66 -2.42 3.71 6.68
C VAL A 66 -1.33 4.13 7.67
N LYS A 67 -0.22 3.38 7.67
CA LYS A 67 1.02 3.80 8.32
C LYS A 67 2.18 3.58 7.36
N ILE A 68 2.80 4.67 6.95
CA ILE A 68 3.97 4.69 6.06
C ILE A 68 5.14 5.24 6.87
N ASP A 69 6.18 4.44 7.06
CA ASP A 69 7.45 4.92 7.63
C ASP A 69 8.23 5.64 6.53
N PRO A 70 8.51 6.95 6.66
CA PRO A 70 9.30 7.69 5.68
C PRO A 70 10.80 7.36 5.72
N LYS A 71 11.26 6.52 6.66
CA LYS A 71 12.67 6.17 6.76
C LYS A 71 13.06 5.18 5.66
N ASN A 72 13.87 5.67 4.73
CA ASN A 72 14.61 4.83 3.77
C ASN A 72 15.84 4.20 4.44
N LYS A 73 15.62 3.31 5.41
CA LYS A 73 16.70 2.47 5.95
C LYS A 73 16.30 1.02 5.73
N GLY A 74 17.18 0.22 5.13
CA GLY A 74 17.08 -1.24 5.20
C GLY A 74 17.60 -1.73 6.55
N TYR A 75 17.33 -2.99 6.89
CA TYR A 75 18.04 -3.61 8.01
C TYR A 75 19.49 -3.91 7.59
N THR A 76 20.41 -3.87 8.55
CA THR A 76 21.85 -3.99 8.29
C THR A 76 22.29 -5.39 7.84
N ASP A 77 21.44 -6.39 8.09
CA ASP A 77 21.61 -7.79 7.78
C ASP A 77 20.82 -8.24 6.53
N GLU A 78 20.22 -7.31 5.80
CA GLU A 78 19.51 -7.63 4.55
C GLU A 78 20.48 -7.90 3.42
N GLU A 79 20.39 -9.10 2.86
CA GLU A 79 21.11 -9.47 1.65
C GLU A 79 20.31 -9.11 0.40
N SER A 80 18.98 -9.03 0.52
CA SER A 80 18.06 -8.80 -0.60
C SER A 80 16.86 -7.92 -0.22
N PRO A 81 16.28 -7.15 -1.17
CA PRO A 81 15.04 -6.38 -0.98
C PRO A 81 13.79 -7.20 -0.58
N CYS A 82 13.89 -8.53 -0.59
CA CYS A 82 12.84 -9.47 -0.20
C CYS A 82 13.08 -10.16 1.15
N ASP A 83 14.18 -9.85 1.85
CA ASP A 83 14.40 -10.32 3.21
C ASP A 83 13.44 -9.59 4.16
N TRP A 84 12.80 -10.33 5.07
CA TRP A 84 11.72 -9.87 5.94
C TRP A 84 11.98 -10.26 7.39
#